data_AF-A0A7C1G6Y5-F1
#
_entry.id   AF-A0A7C1G6Y5-F1
#
_cell.length_a   1.000
_cell.length_b   1.000
_cell.length_c   1.000
_cell.angle_alpha   90.00
_cell.angle_beta   90.00
_cell.angle_gamma   90.00
#
_symmetry.space_group_name_H-M   'P 1'
#
loop_
_entity.id
_entity.type
_entity.pdbx_description
1 polymer ?
#
loop_
_entity_poly.entity_id
_entity_poly.type
_entity_poly.pdbx_seq_one_letter_code
_entity_poly.pdbx_strand_id
1 'polypeptide(L)' 'MSQYDIWPGFYDFSGYNAIFVRTGDDPMPADMKRYFERYEKRTLVVREGDQVLRKYSIFLCYGFKGMEERMPVKF' A
#
# COMPACT_ATOMS: atom_id res chain seq x y z
N MET A 1 14.91 -21.07 -2.85
CA MET A 1 13.55 -20.73 -3.31
C MET A 1 12.65 -20.58 -2.11
N SER A 2 12.32 -19.34 -1.75
CA SER A 2 11.34 -19.00 -0.72
C SER A 2 9.92 -18.99 -1.32
N GLN A 3 8.88 -19.03 -0.48
CA GLN A 3 7.49 -18.89 -0.92
C GLN A 3 7.19 -17.55 -1.63
N TYR A 4 8.08 -16.56 -1.51
CA TYR A 4 7.92 -15.26 -2.16
C TYR A 4 8.52 -15.25 -3.57
N ASP A 5 9.40 -16.21 -3.88
CA ASP A 5 10.07 -16.30 -5.19
C ASP A 5 9.11 -16.80 -6.29
N ILE A 6 7.96 -17.39 -5.90
CA ILE A 6 6.89 -17.83 -6.79
C ILE A 6 5.82 -16.77 -7.02
N TRP A 7 5.87 -15.64 -6.30
CA TRP A 7 4.93 -14.55 -6.52
C TRP A 7 5.45 -13.66 -7.66
N PRO A 8 4.74 -13.53 -8.80
CA PRO A 8 5.22 -12.83 -10.00
C PRO A 8 5.30 -11.29 -9.86
N GLY A 9 5.40 -10.77 -8.64
CA GLY A 9 5.26 -9.35 -8.33
C GLY A 9 3.84 -8.83 -8.52
N PHE A 10 3.69 -7.50 -8.46
CA PHE A 10 2.42 -6.80 -8.75
C PHE A 10 2.55 -5.81 -9.90
N TYR A 11 3.71 -5.79 -10.57
CA TYR A 11 4.11 -4.78 -11.54
C TYR A 11 3.19 -4.73 -12.77
N ASP A 12 2.67 -5.88 -13.19
CA ASP A 12 1.84 -6.04 -14.40
C ASP A 12 0.32 -5.97 -14.15
N PHE A 13 -0.13 -5.74 -12.91
CA PHE A 13 -1.57 -5.69 -12.58
C PHE A 13 -2.26 -4.36 -12.94
N SER A 14 -1.98 -3.83 -14.13
CA SER A 14 -2.62 -2.61 -14.63
C SER A 14 -4.15 -2.75 -14.67
N GLY A 15 -4.86 -1.71 -14.22
CA GLY A 15 -6.32 -1.66 -14.09
C GLY A 15 -6.88 -2.20 -12.78
N TYR A 16 -6.07 -2.83 -11.93
CA TYR A 16 -6.54 -3.39 -10.67
C TYR A 16 -6.66 -2.33 -9.57
N ASN A 17 -7.52 -2.61 -8.59
CA ASN A 17 -7.62 -1.84 -7.35
C ASN A 17 -6.74 -2.49 -6.27
N ALA A 18 -6.27 -1.68 -5.32
CA ALA A 18 -5.41 -2.15 -4.24
C ALA A 18 -5.82 -1.53 -2.90
N ILE A 19 -5.56 -2.28 -1.82
CA ILE A 19 -5.61 -1.75 -0.46
C ILE A 19 -4.16 -1.62 0.03
N PHE A 20 -3.76 -0.40 0.34
CA PHE A 20 -2.45 -0.11 0.91
C PHE A 20 -2.62 0.34 2.36
N VAL A 21 -1.93 -0.31 3.29
CA VAL A 21 -2.08 -0.03 4.74
C VAL A 21 -0.74 0.41 5.31
N ARG A 22 -0.78 1.49 6.09
CA ARG A 22 0.37 1.98 6.87
C ARG A 22 0.01 2.11 8.33
N THR A 23 0.97 1.84 9.20
CA THR A 23 0.89 2.23 10.61
C THR A 23 1.04 3.75 10.71
N GLY A 24 0.29 4.37 11.62
CA GLY A 24 0.25 5.83 11.81
C GLY A 24 -0.96 6.48 11.15
N ASP A 25 -0.96 7.81 11.10
CA ASP A 25 -1.97 8.62 10.41
C ASP A 25 -1.32 9.44 9.28
N ASP A 26 -0.41 8.80 8.56
CA ASP A 26 0.37 9.47 7.51
C ASP A 26 -0.48 9.70 6.24
N PRO A 27 -0.14 10.70 5.41
CA PRO A 27 -0.70 10.85 4.07
C PRO A 27 -0.19 9.75 3.12
N MET A 28 -0.83 9.64 1.96
CA MET A 28 -0.40 8.75 0.89
C MET A 28 1.01 9.16 0.43
N PRO A 29 1.98 8.23 0.36
CA PRO A 29 3.31 8.51 -0.18
C PRO A 29 3.24 9.09 -1.60
N ALA A 30 4.05 10.11 -1.88
CA ALA A 30 4.02 10.81 -3.17
C ALA A 30 4.44 9.91 -4.34
N ASP A 31 5.37 9.00 -4.08
CA ASP A 31 5.83 7.96 -5.00
C ASP A 31 4.76 6.91 -5.30
N MET A 32 3.86 6.62 -4.34
CA MET A 32 2.73 5.71 -4.56
C MET A 32 1.56 6.39 -5.28
N LYS A 33 1.31 7.67 -4.98
CA LYS A 33 0.17 8.43 -5.54
C LYS A 33 0.12 8.41 -7.08
N ARG A 34 1.28 8.47 -7.74
CA ARG A 34 1.37 8.55 -9.21
C ARG A 34 0.89 7.28 -9.94
N TYR A 35 0.95 6.13 -9.27
CA TYR A 35 0.62 4.83 -9.87
C TYR A 35 -0.87 4.49 -9.82
N PHE A 36 -1.71 5.34 -9.24
CA PHE A 36 -3.16 5.13 -9.20
C PHE A 36 -3.89 6.31 -9.83
N GLU A 37 -5.07 6.07 -10.36
CA GLU A 37 -5.94 7.14 -10.89
C GLU A 37 -6.49 8.00 -9.76
N ARG A 38 -6.95 7.36 -8.70
CA ARG A 38 -7.46 8.01 -7.48
C ARG A 38 -7.23 7.12 -6.27
N TYR A 39 -7.27 7.72 -5.08
CA TYR A 39 -7.26 7.00 -3.82
C TYR A 39 -8.17 7.66 -2.80
N GLU A 40 -8.62 6.87 -1.83
CA GLU A 40 -9.36 7.33 -0.66
C GLU A 40 -8.59 6.91 0.59
N LYS A 41 -8.35 7.85 1.52
CA LYS A 41 -7.74 7.55 2.82
C LYS A 41 -8.84 7.33 3.86
N ARG A 42 -8.70 6.28 4.65
CA ARG A 42 -9.45 6.02 5.88
C ARG A 42 -8.48 5.82 7.04
N THR A 43 -8.84 6.27 8.22
CA THR A 43 -8.03 6.07 9.43
C THR A 43 -8.75 5.10 10.36
N LEU A 44 -8.05 4.06 10.80
CA LEU A 44 -8.51 3.12 11.82
C LEU A 44 -7.71 3.35 13.10
N VAL A 45 -8.39 3.56 14.22
CA VAL A 45 -7.78 3.69 15.54
C VAL A 45 -8.16 2.47 16.37
N VAL A 46 -7.17 1.63 16.68
CA VAL A 46 -7.33 0.49 17.57
C VAL A 46 -7.14 0.98 19.00
N ARG A 47 -8.13 0.71 19.85
CA ARG A 47 -8.18 1.13 21.25
C ARG A 47 -8.44 -0.05 22.17
N GLU A 48 -7.95 0.06 23.39
CA GLU A 48 -8.34 -0.76 24.54
C GLU A 48 -8.80 0.19 25.64
N GLY A 49 -10.11 0.25 25.88
CA GLY A 49 -10.72 1.34 26.65
C GLY A 49 -10.38 2.71 26.05
N ASP A 50 -9.84 3.61 26.87
CA ASP A 50 -9.41 4.95 26.45
C ASP A 50 -7.99 4.98 25.88
N GLN A 51 -7.23 3.89 26.01
CA GLN A 51 -5.86 3.82 25.52
C GLN A 51 -5.82 3.55 24.01
N VAL A 52 -5.13 4.41 23.26
CA VAL A 52 -4.85 4.16 21.84
C VAL A 52 -3.69 3.17 21.73
N LEU A 53 -3.96 1.98 21.22
CA LEU A 53 -2.96 0.95 20.96
C LEU A 53 -2.24 1.18 19.64
N ARG A 54 -3.00 1.54 18.58
CA ARG A 54 -2.44 1.76 17.25
C ARG A 54 -3.35 2.60 16.37
N LYS A 55 -2.74 3.31 15.42
CA LYS A 55 -3.44 3.98 14.31
C LYS A 55 -2.98 3.36 13.00
N TYR A 56 -3.89 3.24 12.05
CA TYR A 56 -3.60 2.80 10.70
C TYR A 56 -4.21 3.77 9.69
N SER A 57 -3.43 4.13 8.68
CA SER A 57 -3.91 4.75 7.44
C SER A 57 -4.17 3.65 6.43
N ILE A 58 -5.43 3.49 6.03
CA ILE A 58 -5.88 2.55 5.01
C ILE A 58 -6.19 3.35 3.74
N PHE A 59 -5.49 3.06 2.66
CA PHE A 59 -5.66 3.69 1.36
C PHE A 59 -6.35 2.72 0.41
N LEU A 60 -7.57 3.06 0.00
CA LEU A 60 -8.28 2.38 -1.09
C LEU A 60 -7.81 3.02 -2.39
N CYS A 61 -7.03 2.28 -3.18
CA CYS A 61 -6.36 2.78 -4.37
C CYS A 61 -7.03 2.18 -5.61
N TYR A 62 -7.37 3.04 -6.58
CA TYR A 62 -8.15 2.64 -7.75
C TYR A 62 -7.38 2.90 -9.05
N GLY A 63 -7.55 1.99 -10.01
CA GLY A 63 -6.95 2.12 -11.35
C GLY A 63 -5.42 2.12 -11.30
N PHE A 64 -4.82 1.02 -10.86
CA PHE A 64 -3.37 0.88 -10.87
C PHE A 64 -2.84 1.00 -12.30
N LYS A 65 -1.80 1.81 -12.51
CA LYS A 65 -1.26 2.14 -13.84
C LYS A 65 -0.07 1.26 -14.23
N GLY A 66 0.27 0.27 -13.41
CA GLY A 66 1.53 -0.46 -13.50
C GLY A 66 2.68 0.29 -12.82
N MET A 67 3.75 -0.42 -12.50
CA MET A 67 4.96 0.15 -11.92
C MET A 67 6.18 -0.55 -12.50
N GLU A 68 7.25 0.19 -12.76
CA GLU A 68 8.52 -0.41 -13.18
C GLU A 68 9.07 -1.31 -12.07
N GLU A 69 9.44 -2.54 -12.44
CA GLU A 69 10.13 -3.45 -11.54
C GLU A 69 11.50 -2.85 -11.17
N ARG A 70 11.59 -2.34 -9.95
CA ARG A 70 12.89 -1.96 -9.39
C ARG A 70 13.59 -3.24 -8.97
N MET A 71 14.64 -3.63 -9.70
CA MET A 71 15.52 -4.69 -9.25
C MET A 71 15.95 -4.38 -7.80
N PRO A 72 15.77 -5.31 -6.86
CA PRO A 72 16.20 -5.08 -5.49
C PRO A 72 17.70 -4.77 -5.51
N VAL A 73 18.08 -3.63 -4.92
CA VAL A 73 19.49 -3.30 -4.70
C VAL A 73 20.03 -4.40 -3.79
N LYS A 74 20.91 -5.26 -4.32
CA LYS A 74 21.64 -6.24 -3.51
C LYS A 74 22.51 -5.44 -2.54
N PHE A 75 22.17 -5.51 -1.25
CA PHE A 75 23.04 -5.05 -0.16
C PHE A 75 24.03 -6.17 0.19
#